data_AF-A0A7J8WTT6-F1
#
_entry.id   AF-A0A7J8WTT6-F1
#
_cell.length_a   1.000
_cell.length_b   1.000
_cell.length_c   1.000
_cell.angle_alpha   90.00
_cell.angle_beta   90.00
_cell.angle_gamma   90.00
#
_symmetry.space_group_name_H-M   'P 1'
#
loop_
_entity.id
_entity.type
_entity.pdbx_description
1 polymer ?
#
loop_
_entity_poly.entity_id
_entity_poly.type
_entity_poly.pdbx_seq_one_letter_code
_entity_poly.pdbx_strand_id
1 'polypeptide(L)' 'MVSILSLNKVADLIDVNTRKWKVEMIQNTFSEEEVARILCIPLSMNLHEDHIIWRGELTREYS' A
#
# COMPACT_ATOMS: atom_id res chain seq x y z
N MET A 1 -16.02 -17.94 -9.20
CA MET A 1 -15.86 -16.67 -9.95
C MET A 1 -15.65 -15.58 -8.91
N VAL A 2 -14.40 -15.32 -8.53
CA VAL A 2 -14.08 -14.28 -7.54
C VAL A 2 -14.04 -12.98 -8.31
N SER A 3 -15.00 -12.09 -8.04
CA SER A 3 -15.08 -10.81 -8.69
C SER A 3 -13.88 -9.96 -8.29
N ILE A 4 -12.94 -9.79 -9.23
CA ILE A 4 -11.76 -8.90 -9.20
C ILE A 4 -12.21 -7.42 -9.24
N LEU A 5 -13.41 -7.12 -8.73
CA LEU A 5 -14.04 -5.83 -8.91
C LEU A 5 -13.39 -4.83 -7.95
N SER A 6 -12.44 -4.09 -8.51
CA SER A 6 -11.92 -2.80 -8.07
C SER A 6 -10.87 -2.78 -6.96
N LEU A 7 -9.94 -3.73 -6.97
CA LEU A 7 -8.67 -3.58 -6.26
C LEU A 7 -7.80 -2.54 -7.01
N ASN A 8 -8.09 -1.27 -6.80
CA ASN A 8 -7.42 -0.16 -7.50
C ASN A 8 -6.28 0.43 -6.67
N LYS A 9 -6.31 0.24 -5.35
CA LYS A 9 -5.35 0.85 -4.43
C LYS A 9 -4.78 -0.20 -3.49
N VAL A 10 -3.54 0.02 -3.05
CA VAL A 10 -2.90 -0.80 -2.00
C VAL A 10 -3.71 -0.77 -0.70
N ALA A 11 -4.43 0.34 -0.43
CA ALA A 11 -5.33 0.45 0.71
C ALA A 11 -6.43 -0.63 0.73
N ASP A 12 -6.87 -1.12 -0.42
CA ASP A 12 -7.90 -2.16 -0.50
C ASP A 12 -7.40 -3.52 0.02
N LEU A 13 -6.08 -3.75 -0.04
CA LEU A 13 -5.38 -4.94 0.48
C LEU A 13 -5.15 -4.91 1.99
N ILE A 14 -5.42 -3.78 2.66
CA ILE A 14 -5.14 -3.59 4.08
C ILE A 14 -6.47 -3.58 4.85
N ASP A 15 -6.52 -4.34 5.94
CA ASP A 15 -7.60 -4.25 6.91
C ASP A 15 -7.42 -2.98 7.76
N VAL A 16 -8.38 -2.06 7.65
CA VAL A 16 -8.29 -0.74 8.29
C VAL A 16 -8.36 -0.83 9.81
N ASN A 17 -9.10 -1.81 10.34
CA ASN A 17 -9.33 -1.95 11.78
C ASN A 17 -8.12 -2.57 12.48
N THR A 18 -7.49 -3.55 11.85
CA THR A 18 -6.38 -4.32 12.43
C THR A 18 -5.01 -3.89 11.92
N ARG A 19 -4.95 -3.05 10.88
CA ARG A 19 -3.72 -2.63 10.19
C ARG A 19 -2.87 -3.82 9.74
N LYS A 20 -3.52 -4.86 9.25
CA LYS A 20 -2.90 -6.08 8.73
C LYS A 20 -3.24 -6.25 7.25
N TRP A 21 -2.36 -6.96 6.55
CA TRP A 21 -2.62 -7.40 5.19
C TRP A 21 -3.79 -8.40 5.16
N LYS A 22 -4.69 -8.25 4.19
CA LYS A 22 -5.75 -9.23 3.90
C LYS A 22 -5.14 -10.42 3.16
N VAL A 23 -4.50 -11.32 3.91
CA VAL A 23 -3.68 -12.43 3.37
C VAL A 23 -4.43 -13.26 2.33
N GLU A 24 -5.66 -13.69 2.63
CA GLU A 24 -6.47 -14.49 1.70
C GLU A 24 -6.74 -13.75 0.38
N MET A 25 -6.97 -12.44 0.44
CA MET A 25 -7.22 -11.62 -0.75
C MET A 25 -5.96 -11.48 -1.61
N ILE A 26 -4.80 -11.31 -0.97
CA ILE A 26 -3.51 -11.21 -1.64
C ILE A 26 -3.15 -12.54 -2.31
N GLN A 27 -3.32 -13.66 -1.60
CA GLN A 27 -3.07 -15.00 -2.14
C GLN A 27 -3.96 -15.37 -3.32
N ASN A 28 -5.21 -14.89 -3.33
CA ASN A 28 -6.14 -15.14 -4.43
C ASN A 28 -5.91 -14.24 -5.66
N THR A 29 -5.12 -13.16 -5.53
CA THR A 29 -4.95 -12.15 -6.57
C THR A 29 -3.56 -12.17 -7.21
N PHE A 30 -2.53 -12.49 -6.44
CA PHE A 30 -1.12 -12.41 -6.86
C PHE A 30 -0.46 -13.78 -6.91
N SER A 31 0.63 -13.89 -7.67
CA SER A 31 1.46 -15.10 -7.68
C SER A 31 2.15 -15.30 -6.33
N GLU A 32 2.55 -16.53 -6.01
CA GLU A 32 3.19 -16.88 -4.73
C GLU A 32 4.44 -16.02 -4.43
N GLU A 33 5.24 -15.72 -5.45
CA GLU A 33 6.41 -14.85 -5.33
C GLU A 33 6.03 -13.41 -4.95
N GLU A 34 4.98 -12.87 -5.58
CA GLU A 34 4.47 -11.53 -5.29
C GLU A 34 3.82 -11.47 -3.91
N VAL A 35 3.06 -12.50 -3.51
CA VAL A 35 2.49 -12.64 -2.17
C VAL A 35 3.58 -12.54 -1.11
N ALA A 36 4.68 -13.29 -1.28
CA ALA A 36 5.80 -13.26 -0.35
C ALA A 36 6.42 -11.84 -0.25
N ARG A 37 6.56 -11.15 -1.39
CA ARG A 37 7.08 -9.77 -1.42
C ARG A 37 6.14 -8.78 -0.75
N ILE A 38 4.84 -8.86 -1.00
CA ILE A 38 3.83 -7.97 -0.42
C ILE A 38 3.76 -8.15 1.11
N LEU A 39 3.69 -9.39 1.58
CA LEU A 39 3.59 -9.69 3.02
C LEU A 39 4.86 -9.32 3.81
N CYS A 40 5.99 -9.18 3.13
CA CYS A 40 7.24 -8.72 3.74
C CYS A 40 7.24 -7.19 4.00
N ILE A 41 6.35 -6.42 3.37
CA ILE A 41 6.26 -4.97 3.58
C ILE A 41 5.63 -4.71 4.95
N PRO A 42 6.33 -4.04 5.88
CA PRO A 42 5.79 -3.72 7.19
C PRO A 42 4.69 -2.65 7.08
N LEU A 43 3.54 -2.91 7.68
CA LEU A 43 2.48 -1.91 7.80
C LEU A 43 2.74 -1.03 9.02
N SER A 44 2.79 0.28 8.81
CA SER A 44 2.90 1.23 9.93
C SER A 44 1.65 1.12 10.81
N MET A 45 1.89 0.92 12.11
CA MET A 45 0.86 0.97 13.16
C MET A 45 0.55 2.40 13.59
N ASN A 46 1.47 3.32 13.31
CA ASN A 46 1.31 4.71 13.65
C ASN A 46 0.48 5.40 12.56
N LEU A 47 -0.71 5.85 12.93
CA LEU A 47 -1.54 6.75 12.13
C LEU A 47 -0.90 8.14 12.16
N HIS A 48 0.26 8.30 11.54
CA HIS A 48 0.77 9.63 11.26
C HIS A 48 0.07 10.12 10.00
N GLU A 49 -0.48 11.33 10.06
CA GLU A 49 -1.02 11.99 8.89
C GLU A 49 0.11 12.12 7.86
N ASP A 50 -0.20 11.92 6.58
CA ASP A 50 0.78 12.11 5.52
C ASP A 50 1.27 13.57 5.55
N HIS A 51 2.54 13.76 5.90
CA HIS A 51 3.15 15.09 5.96
C HIS A 51 3.93 15.36 4.68
N ILE A 52 3.60 16.47 4.02
CA ILE A 52 4.44 17.01 2.93
C ILE A 52 5.66 17.68 3.58
N ILE A 53 6.74 16.91 3.72
CA ILE A 53 8.01 17.38 4.29
C ILE A 53 8.90 18.09 3.28
N TRP A 54 8.67 17.92 1.98
CA TRP A 54 9.39 18.61 0.92
C TRP A 54 8.42 19.49 0.14
N ARG A 55 8.42 20.80 0.45
CA ARG A 55 7.98 21.81 -0.52
C ARG A 55 9.19 22.14 -1.38
N GLY A 56 9.29 21.56 -2.57
CA GLY A 56 10.32 21.97 -3.53
C GLY A 56 10.26 23.48 -3.72
N GLU A 57 11.42 24.14 -3.73
CA GLU A 57 11.47 25.56 -4.06
C GLU A 57 10.93 25.76 -5.48
N LEU A 58 9.98 26.67 -5.63
CA LEU A 58 9.36 27.04 -6.91
C LEU A 58 10.33 27.72 -7.88
N THR A 59 11.58 27.97 -7.45
CA THR A 59 12.55 28.79 -8.16
C THR A 59 12.98 28.17 -9.49
N ARG A 60 12.94 26.84 -9.64
CA ARG A 60 13.41 26.13 -10.86
C ARG A 60 14.81 26.58 -11.33
N GLU A 61 15.62 27.16 -10.44
CA GLU A 61 16.98 27.56 -10.76
C GLU A 61 17.90 26.36 -10.50
N TYR A 62 18.37 25.75 -11.58
CA TYR A 62 19.46 24.78 -11.55
C TYR A 62 20.58 25.40 -12.41
N SER A 63 21.75 25.64 -11.81
CA SER A 63 22.95 26.14 -12.51
C SER A 63 23.68 25.01 -13.25
#